data_AF-A0A2N9N5T9-F1
#
_entry.id   AF-A0A2N9N5T9-F1
#
_cell.length_a   1.000
_cell.length_b   1.000
_cell.length_c   1.000
_cell.angle_alpha   90.00
_cell.angle_beta   90.00
_cell.angle_gamma   90.00
#
_symmetry.space_group_name_H-M   'P 1'
#
loop_
_entity.id
_entity.type
_entity.pdbx_description
1 polymer ?
#
loop_
_entity_poly.entity_id
_entity_poly.type
_entity_poly.pdbx_seq_one_letter_code
_entity_poly.pdbx_strand_id
1 'polypeptide(L)'
;MNCSSLPKGRARGRLQRARENGYLNAACDRELAGIHSQWCWRLRIPVVWMERCAPRSPYGRVHLDLFTTPHALTATGRGALEALSKRFGAGKATISAHDACWERVPLPQMEHLARTILRAVNRPVNFQLDLPQLAAAPSSGPAKLLPFPERATA
;
A
#
# COMPACT_ATOMS: atom_id res chain seq x y z
N MET A 1 -19.76 -16.53 -0.61
CA MET A 1 -20.79 -16.26 -1.64
C MET A 1 -20.47 -14.92 -2.28
N ASN A 2 -20.44 -14.93 -3.62
CA ASN A 2 -20.03 -13.83 -4.50
C ASN A 2 -21.02 -12.67 -4.49
N CYS A 3 -20.49 -11.46 -4.34
CA CYS A 3 -21.02 -10.24 -4.96
C CYS A 3 -19.82 -9.35 -5.31
N SER A 4 -19.04 -9.74 -6.31
CA SER A 4 -18.04 -8.89 -6.94
C SER A 4 -18.78 -7.83 -7.78
N SER A 5 -19.41 -6.86 -7.13
CA SER A 5 -19.98 -5.71 -7.83
C SER A 5 -18.83 -5.00 -8.53
N LEU A 6 -18.78 -5.12 -9.85
CA LEU A 6 -17.84 -4.35 -10.66
C LEU A 6 -18.00 -2.87 -10.28
N PRO A 7 -16.91 -2.18 -9.92
CA PRO A 7 -16.97 -0.81 -9.41
C PRO A 7 -17.65 0.08 -10.46
N LYS A 8 -18.74 0.75 -10.08
CA LYS A 8 -19.54 1.61 -10.96
C LYS A 8 -19.13 3.08 -10.82
N GLY A 9 -19.34 3.85 -11.89
CA GLY A 9 -19.20 5.31 -11.88
C GLY A 9 -17.85 5.81 -11.32
N ARG A 10 -17.91 6.61 -10.24
CA ARG A 10 -16.73 7.23 -9.60
C ARG A 10 -15.69 6.23 -9.12
N ALA A 11 -16.09 5.05 -8.65
CA ALA A 11 -15.15 4.02 -8.19
C ALA A 11 -14.27 3.50 -9.35
N ARG A 12 -14.88 3.30 -10.54
CA ARG A 12 -14.16 2.89 -11.76
C ARG A 12 -13.11 3.92 -12.16
N GLY A 13 -13.47 5.20 -12.16
CA GLY A 13 -12.55 6.28 -12.52
C GLY A 13 -11.40 6.46 -11.52
N ARG A 14 -11.62 6.14 -10.24
CA ARG A 14 -10.55 6.13 -9.23
C ARG A 14 -9.61 4.96 -9.41
N LEU A 15 -10.12 3.77 -9.72
CA LEU A 15 -9.28 2.60 -10.02
C LEU A 15 -8.47 2.79 -11.29
N GLN A 16 -9.05 3.35 -12.35
CA GLN A 16 -8.32 3.65 -13.57
C GLN A 16 -7.13 4.58 -13.28
N ARG A 17 -7.38 5.70 -12.58
CA ARG A 17 -6.31 6.60 -12.15
C ARG A 17 -5.29 5.93 -11.24
N ALA A 18 -5.71 5.00 -10.39
CA ALA A 18 -4.79 4.26 -9.53
C ALA A 18 -3.84 3.39 -10.34
N ARG A 19 -4.34 2.74 -11.40
CA ARG A 19 -3.53 1.93 -12.33
C ARG A 19 -2.53 2.77 -13.11
N GLU A 20 -2.92 3.99 -13.51
CA GLU A 20 -2.05 4.94 -14.22
C GLU A 20 -0.97 5.52 -13.30
N ASN A 21 -1.34 5.84 -12.06
CA ASN A 21 -0.45 6.50 -11.10
C ASN A 21 0.42 5.53 -10.28
N GLY A 22 0.05 4.25 -10.21
CA GLY A 22 0.67 3.22 -9.37
C GLY A 22 0.26 3.26 -7.90
N TYR A 23 -0.61 4.19 -7.48
CA TYR A 23 -1.15 4.25 -6.12
C TYR A 23 -2.64 4.62 -6.11
N LEU A 24 -3.35 4.12 -5.11
CA LEU A 24 -4.78 4.38 -4.93
C LEU A 24 -5.04 5.45 -3.87
N ASN A 25 -5.84 6.46 -4.21
CA ASN A 25 -6.57 7.23 -3.20
C ASN A 25 -7.86 6.49 -2.84
N ALA A 26 -7.89 5.80 -1.70
CA ALA A 26 -9.06 5.07 -1.20
C ALA A 26 -10.07 6.00 -0.50
N ALA A 27 -9.66 7.19 -0.05
CA ALA A 27 -10.43 8.04 0.87
C ALA A 27 -10.87 7.26 2.12
N CYS A 28 -12.09 6.73 2.17
CA CYS A 28 -12.58 5.87 3.27
C CYS A 28 -13.15 4.53 2.74
N ASP A 29 -12.84 4.18 1.48
CA ASP A 29 -13.41 3.03 0.78
C ASP A 29 -12.42 1.85 0.77
N ARG A 30 -12.65 0.90 1.69
CA ARG A 30 -11.81 -0.30 1.83
C ARG A 30 -12.01 -1.31 0.70
N GLU A 31 -13.20 -1.38 0.12
CA GLU A 31 -13.47 -2.30 -0.99
C GLU A 31 -12.62 -1.92 -2.20
N LEU A 32 -12.53 -0.61 -2.48
CA LEU A 32 -11.68 -0.08 -3.54
C LEU A 32 -10.20 -0.45 -3.35
N ALA A 33 -9.71 -0.40 -2.10
CA ALA A 33 -8.37 -0.83 -1.76
C ALA A 33 -8.17 -2.32 -2.04
N GLY A 34 -9.12 -3.19 -1.66
CA GLY A 34 -9.06 -4.62 -1.95
C GLY A 34 -9.01 -4.93 -3.46
N ILE A 35 -9.84 -4.25 -4.26
CA ILE A 35 -9.84 -4.42 -5.73
C ILE A 35 -8.50 -3.99 -6.34
N HIS A 36 -7.94 -2.88 -5.86
CA HIS A 36 -6.63 -2.40 -6.31
C HIS A 36 -5.51 -3.37 -5.92
N SER A 37 -5.48 -3.85 -4.68
CA SER A 37 -4.50 -4.82 -4.21
C SER A 37 -4.54 -6.12 -5.02
N GLN A 38 -5.72 -6.61 -5.38
CA GLN A 38 -5.86 -7.78 -6.24
C GLN A 38 -5.27 -7.54 -7.64
N TRP A 39 -5.45 -6.35 -8.20
CA TRP A 39 -4.84 -5.98 -9.49
C TRP A 39 -3.30 -5.91 -9.38
N CYS A 40 -2.76 -5.27 -8.35
CA CYS A 40 -1.32 -5.23 -8.07
C CYS A 40 -0.72 -6.63 -7.90
N TRP A 41 -1.40 -7.51 -7.16
CA TRP A 41 -0.98 -8.91 -6.98
C TRP A 41 -0.83 -9.67 -8.30
N ARG A 42 -1.79 -9.50 -9.23
CA ARG A 42 -1.72 -10.14 -10.56
C ARG A 42 -0.53 -9.66 -11.39
N LEU A 43 -0.11 -8.40 -11.19
CA LEU A 43 1.02 -7.81 -11.91
C LEU A 43 2.35 -7.94 -11.15
N ARG A 44 2.33 -8.50 -9.93
CA ARG A 44 3.50 -8.61 -9.05
C ARG A 44 4.18 -7.28 -8.76
N ILE A 45 3.38 -6.22 -8.61
CA ILE A 45 3.86 -4.86 -8.29
C ILE A 45 3.45 -4.44 -6.88
N PRO A 46 4.22 -3.55 -6.21
CA PRO A 46 3.88 -3.02 -4.89
C PRO A 46 2.49 -2.40 -4.86
N VAL A 47 1.76 -2.60 -3.77
CA VAL A 47 0.54 -1.83 -3.51
C VAL A 47 0.91 -0.59 -2.70
N VAL A 48 0.53 0.57 -3.21
CA VAL A 48 0.53 1.81 -2.43
C VAL A 48 -0.87 2.38 -2.44
N TRP A 49 -1.40 2.71 -1.28
CA TRP A 49 -2.68 3.39 -1.18
C TRP A 49 -2.72 4.36 -0.02
N MET A 50 -3.69 5.27 -0.08
CA MET A 50 -3.85 6.31 0.90
C MET A 50 -5.32 6.50 1.29
N GLU A 51 -5.57 6.71 2.57
CA GLU A 51 -6.91 6.82 3.14
C GLU A 51 -6.97 7.92 4.20
N ARG A 52 -8.12 8.58 4.36
CA ARG A 52 -8.32 9.54 5.44
C ARG A 52 -8.53 8.79 6.75
N CYS A 53 -8.01 9.33 7.84
CA CYS A 53 -8.23 8.76 9.18
C CYS A 53 -9.72 8.78 9.57
N ALA A 54 -10.45 9.81 9.13
CA ALA A 54 -11.89 9.96 9.27
C ALA A 54 -12.41 10.89 8.14
N PRO A 55 -13.71 10.87 7.80
CA PRO A 55 -14.25 11.64 6.65
C PRO A 55 -13.90 13.13 6.65
N ARG A 56 -13.81 13.77 7.82
CA ARG A 56 -13.48 15.19 7.99
C ARG A 56 -12.11 15.47 8.62
N SER A 57 -11.28 14.44 8.82
CA SER A 57 -9.96 14.63 9.43
C SER A 57 -9.03 15.41 8.47
N PRO A 58 -8.20 16.34 8.97
CA PRO A 58 -7.16 16.98 8.17
C PRO A 58 -5.96 16.04 7.89
N TYR A 59 -5.99 14.84 8.47
CA TYR A 59 -4.94 13.84 8.37
C TYR A 59 -5.42 12.56 7.69
N GLY A 60 -4.47 11.84 7.10
CA GLY A 60 -4.68 10.49 6.59
C GLY A 60 -3.54 9.55 6.89
N ARG A 61 -3.62 8.38 6.25
CA ARG A 61 -2.64 7.30 6.29
C ARG A 61 -2.19 7.00 4.87
N VAL A 62 -0.92 6.69 4.74
CA VAL A 62 -0.35 6.15 3.51
C VAL A 62 0.21 4.78 3.82
N HIS A 63 -0.12 3.81 2.99
CA HIS A 63 0.23 2.40 3.16
C HIS A 63 1.06 1.92 1.98
N LEU A 64 1.97 1.02 2.28
CA LEU A 64 2.78 0.25 1.34
C LEU A 64 2.63 -1.23 1.70
N ASP A 65 2.40 -2.06 0.70
CA ASP A 65 2.34 -3.51 0.81
C ASP A 65 3.16 -4.14 -0.33
N LEU A 66 4.14 -4.94 0.04
CA LEU A 66 5.04 -5.69 -0.83
C LEU A 66 4.74 -7.20 -0.86
N PHE A 67 3.74 -7.71 -0.13
CA PHE A 67 3.29 -9.11 -0.20
C PHE A 67 2.75 -9.49 -1.58
N THR A 68 2.47 -8.48 -2.41
CA THR A 68 2.13 -8.65 -3.82
C THR A 68 3.34 -8.91 -4.71
N THR A 69 4.56 -8.73 -4.20
CA THR A 69 5.83 -8.85 -4.92
C THR A 69 6.70 -9.96 -4.32
N PRO A 70 7.67 -10.52 -5.07
CA PRO A 70 8.68 -11.42 -4.50
C PRO A 70 9.79 -10.66 -3.75
N HIS A 71 9.53 -9.42 -3.31
CA HIS A 71 10.55 -8.52 -2.79
C HIS A 71 10.32 -8.13 -1.33
N ALA A 72 11.42 -7.95 -0.61
CA ALA A 72 11.47 -7.43 0.75
C ALA A 72 12.29 -6.14 0.78
N LEU A 73 11.96 -5.23 1.69
CA LEU A 73 12.78 -4.06 1.97
C LEU A 73 14.10 -4.49 2.61
N THR A 74 15.20 -3.93 2.11
CA THR A 74 16.52 -4.03 2.77
C THR A 74 16.55 -3.16 4.03
N ALA A 75 17.57 -3.31 4.88
CA ALA A 75 17.77 -2.38 6.00
C ALA A 75 17.90 -0.92 5.51
N THR A 76 18.64 -0.71 4.42
CA THR A 76 18.75 0.59 3.74
C THR A 76 17.41 1.10 3.25
N GLY A 77 16.61 0.24 2.62
CA GLY A 77 15.27 0.59 2.15
C GLY A 77 14.34 1.01 3.29
N ARG A 78 14.36 0.28 4.41
CA ARG A 78 13.60 0.63 5.61
C ARG A 78 14.04 1.99 6.18
N GLY A 79 15.34 2.24 6.30
CA GLY A 79 15.85 3.53 6.77
C GLY A 79 15.48 4.70 5.84
N ALA A 80 15.54 4.48 4.52
CA ALA A 80 15.13 5.47 3.53
C ALA A 80 13.64 5.80 3.62
N LEU A 81 12.79 4.79 3.86
CA LEU A 81 11.35 4.95 4.06
C LEU A 81 11.03 5.62 5.39
N GLU A 82 11.76 5.29 6.46
CA GLU A 82 11.59 5.90 7.78
C GLU A 82 11.87 7.40 7.75
N ALA A 83 12.90 7.82 7.00
CA ALA A 83 13.25 9.22 6.81
C ALA A 83 12.13 10.05 6.15
N LEU A 84 11.23 9.41 5.38
CA LEU A 84 10.08 10.10 4.79
C LEU A 84 9.11 10.62 5.85
N SER A 85 9.00 9.95 7.00
CA SER A 85 8.07 10.37 8.06
C SER A 85 8.34 11.80 8.51
N LYS A 86 9.62 12.12 8.76
CA LYS A 86 10.06 13.47 9.15
C LYS A 86 9.84 14.49 8.03
N ARG A 87 10.21 14.13 6.80
CA ARG A 87 10.10 15.02 5.63
C ARG A 87 8.67 15.44 5.32
N PHE A 88 7.71 14.54 5.56
CA PHE A 88 6.30 14.74 5.22
C PHE A 88 5.41 15.03 6.43
N GLY A 89 6.00 15.40 7.57
CA GLY A 89 5.26 15.72 8.79
C GLY A 89 4.32 14.59 9.24
N ALA A 90 4.64 13.34 8.89
CA ALA A 90 3.90 12.20 9.38
C ALA A 90 4.16 12.03 10.88
N GLY A 91 3.20 11.47 11.60
CA GLY A 91 3.39 11.10 12.99
C GLY A 91 4.31 9.88 13.11
N LYS A 92 3.73 8.74 13.49
CA LYS A 92 4.46 7.47 13.55
C LYS A 92 4.44 6.78 12.19
N ALA A 93 5.58 6.24 11.78
CA ALA A 93 5.64 5.23 10.74
C ALA A 93 5.89 3.86 11.36
N THR A 94 5.16 2.86 10.90
CA THR A 94 5.42 1.45 11.19
C THR A 94 5.95 0.85 9.90
N ILE A 95 7.17 0.30 9.91
CA ILE A 95 7.83 -0.23 8.72
C ILE A 95 8.36 -1.62 9.05
N SER A 96 7.90 -2.63 8.32
CA SER A 96 8.45 -3.98 8.34
C SER A 96 9.25 -4.26 7.07
N ALA A 97 9.61 -5.52 6.83
CA ALA A 97 10.24 -5.94 5.59
C ALA A 97 9.26 -5.92 4.40
N HIS A 98 7.95 -6.10 4.63
CA HIS A 98 6.95 -6.27 3.56
C HIS A 98 5.82 -5.26 3.58
N ASP A 99 5.67 -4.50 4.66
CA ASP A 99 4.67 -3.45 4.75
C ASP A 99 5.23 -2.18 5.38
N ALA A 100 4.56 -1.07 5.09
CA ALA A 100 4.78 0.17 5.82
C ALA A 100 3.49 0.98 5.90
N CYS A 101 3.32 1.69 7.01
CA CYS A 101 2.20 2.59 7.24
C CYS A 101 2.70 3.87 7.87
N TRP A 102 2.36 5.01 7.27
CA TRP A 102 2.60 6.33 7.81
C TRP A 102 1.29 6.90 8.33
N GLU A 103 1.22 7.16 9.64
CA GLU A 103 0.03 7.71 10.28
C GLU A 103 0.08 9.23 10.39
N ARG A 104 -1.10 9.85 10.50
CA ARG A 104 -1.29 11.29 10.71
C ARG A 104 -0.59 12.17 9.65
N VAL A 105 -0.53 11.72 8.41
CA VAL A 105 0.04 12.48 7.30
C VAL A 105 -0.90 13.65 6.95
N PRO A 106 -0.44 14.90 6.85
CA PRO A 106 -1.27 16.02 6.40
C PRO A 106 -1.83 15.74 5.01
N LEU A 107 -3.14 15.95 4.82
CA LEU A 107 -3.82 15.65 3.55
C LEU A 107 -3.13 16.21 2.30
N PRO A 108 -2.66 17.47 2.27
CA PRO A 108 -1.99 18.02 1.10
C PRO A 108 -0.70 17.27 0.72
N GLN A 109 -0.10 16.55 1.67
CA GLN A 109 1.18 15.88 1.49
C GLN A 109 1.04 14.39 1.15
N MET A 110 -0.14 13.79 1.34
CA MET A 110 -0.36 12.35 1.17
C MET A 110 0.01 11.84 -0.22
N GLU A 111 -0.41 12.58 -1.26
CA GLU A 111 -0.13 12.19 -2.63
C GLU A 111 1.37 12.30 -2.96
N HIS A 112 2.03 13.34 -2.47
CA HIS A 112 3.47 13.51 -2.66
C HIS A 112 4.26 12.43 -1.91
N LEU A 113 3.82 12.03 -0.72
CA LEU A 113 4.38 10.91 0.02
C LEU A 113 4.20 9.59 -0.73
N ALA A 114 2.98 9.28 -1.20
CA ALA A 114 2.70 8.06 -1.96
C ALA A 114 3.59 7.91 -3.20
N ARG A 115 3.74 8.98 -4.00
CA ARG A 115 4.66 8.99 -5.15
C ARG A 115 6.11 8.80 -4.73
N THR A 116 6.53 9.39 -3.61
CA THR A 116 7.89 9.26 -3.12
C THR A 116 8.19 7.85 -2.63
N ILE A 117 7.23 7.20 -1.96
CA ILE A 117 7.30 5.79 -1.58
C ILE A 117 7.45 4.92 -2.82
N LEU A 118 6.58 5.07 -3.83
CA LEU A 118 6.67 4.30 -5.07
C LEU A 118 8.05 4.43 -5.75
N ARG A 119 8.58 5.65 -5.80
CA ARG A 119 9.93 5.88 -6.33
C ARG A 119 11.00 5.23 -5.47
N ALA A 120 10.84 5.23 -4.15
CA ALA A 120 11.80 4.62 -3.24
C ALA A 120 11.80 3.09 -3.36
N VAL A 121 10.63 2.44 -3.45
CA VAL A 121 10.53 0.98 -3.56
C VAL A 121 10.96 0.45 -4.93
N ASN A 122 10.93 1.28 -5.97
CA ASN A 122 11.44 0.92 -7.29
C ASN A 122 12.97 1.11 -7.43
N ARG A 123 13.68 1.58 -6.40
CA ARG A 123 15.15 1.70 -6.42
C ARG A 123 15.80 0.37 -6.03
N PRO A 124 16.67 -0.23 -6.88
CA PRO A 124 17.29 -1.54 -6.62
C PRO A 124 17.98 -1.67 -5.26
N VAL A 125 18.56 -0.58 -4.73
CA VAL A 125 19.24 -0.60 -3.42
C VAL A 125 18.29 -0.80 -2.22
N ASN A 126 17.00 -0.52 -2.40
CA ASN A 126 16.00 -0.52 -1.33
C ASN A 126 15.25 -1.85 -1.20
N PHE A 127 15.38 -2.75 -2.17
CA PHE A 127 14.70 -4.04 -2.15
C PHE A 127 15.64 -5.20 -2.49
N GLN A 128 15.32 -6.36 -1.95
CA GLN A 128 16.00 -7.62 -2.24
C GLN A 128 14.96 -8.67 -2.62
N LEU A 129 15.37 -9.65 -3.42
CA LEU A 129 14.55 -10.80 -3.72
C LEU A 129 14.39 -11.65 -2.47
N ASP A 130 13.15 -11.87 -2.07
CA ASP A 130 12.81 -12.79 -0.99
C ASP A 130 12.56 -14.18 -1.61
N LEU A 131 13.63 -14.98 -1.69
CA LEU A 131 13.61 -16.32 -2.28
C LEU A 131 12.53 -17.24 -1.66
N PRO A 132 12.32 -17.25 -0.33
CA PRO A 132 11.17 -17.90 0.29
C PRO A 132 9.80 -17.49 -0.28
N GLN A 133 9.55 -16.20 -0.53
CA GLN A 133 8.29 -15.73 -1.13
C GLN A 133 8.16 -16.08 -2.61
N LEU A 134 9.28 -16.12 -3.33
CA LEU A 134 9.30 -16.58 -4.71
C LEU A 134 8.89 -18.06 -4.81
N ALA A 135 9.35 -18.89 -3.87
CA ALA A 135 9.00 -20.31 -3.80
C ALA A 135 7.56 -20.55 -3.27
N ALA A 136 7.07 -19.68 -2.38
CA ALA A 136 5.73 -19.77 -1.81
C ALA A 136 4.62 -19.20 -2.71
N ALA A 137 4.96 -18.54 -3.83
CA ALA A 137 3.98 -17.96 -4.75
C ALA A 137 3.22 -19.08 -5.50
N PRO A 138 1.93 -19.34 -5.19
CA PRO A 138 1.18 -20.36 -5.89
C PRO A 138 0.88 -19.91 -7.34
N SER A 139 0.89 -20.86 -8.28
CA SER A 139 0.42 -20.69 -9.66
C SER A 139 -1.11 -20.57 -9.76
N SER A 140 -1.83 -20.74 -8.65
CA SER A 140 -3.28 -20.61 -8.52
C SER A 140 -3.65 -19.46 -7.57
N GLY A 141 -4.73 -18.73 -7.90
CA GLY A 141 -5.26 -17.51 -7.27
C GLY A 141 -5.26 -17.41 -5.73
N PRO A 142 -5.57 -16.21 -5.17
CA PRO A 142 -5.26 -15.87 -3.79
C PRO A 142 -6.10 -16.67 -2.80
N ALA A 143 -5.54 -17.74 -2.25
CA ALA A 143 -5.97 -18.31 -0.99
C ALA A 143 -5.48 -17.39 0.13
N LYS A 144 -6.44 -16.82 0.87
CA LYS A 144 -6.30 -15.80 1.92
C LYS A 144 -6.30 -14.37 1.37
N LEU A 145 -7.52 -13.81 1.31
CA LEU A 145 -7.73 -12.47 1.85
C LEU A 145 -6.96 -12.41 3.17
N LEU A 146 -5.82 -11.71 3.18
CA LEU A 146 -5.10 -11.46 4.42
C LEU A 146 -6.12 -10.85 5.40
N PRO A 147 -6.36 -11.45 6.57
CA PRO A 147 -6.99 -10.70 7.63
C PRO A 147 -6.04 -9.53 7.89
N PHE A 148 -6.52 -8.32 7.65
CA PHE A 148 -5.91 -7.13 8.24
C PHE A 148 -5.62 -7.47 9.71
N PRO A 149 -4.44 -7.15 10.27
CA PRO A 149 -4.24 -7.31 11.69
C PRO A 149 -5.29 -6.47 12.40
N GLU A 150 -6.32 -7.13 12.95
CA GLU A 150 -7.11 -6.57 14.04
C GLU A 150 -6.09 -6.20 15.10
N ARG A 151 -5.96 -4.89 15.35
CA ARG A 151 -5.25 -4.42 16.53
C ARG A 151 -5.88 -5.13 17.71
N ALA A 152 -5.12 -6.03 18.33
CA ALA A 152 -5.39 -6.43 19.70
C ALA A 152 -5.36 -5.14 20.54
N THR A 153 -6.54 -4.70 20.95
CA THR A 153 -6.70 -3.77 22.06
C THR A 153 -6.48 -4.56 23.34
N ALA A 154 -5.30 -4.40 23.94
CA ALA A 154 -5.02 -4.34 25.38
C ALA A 154 -3.50 -4.26 25.57
#